data_AF-W5TS55-F1
#
_entry.id   AF-W5TS55-F1
#
_cell.length_a   1.000
_cell.length_b   1.000
_cell.length_c   1.000
_cell.angle_alpha   90.00
_cell.angle_beta   90.00
_cell.angle_gamma   90.00
#
_symmetry.space_group_name_H-M   'P 1'
#
loop_
_entity.id
_entity.type
_entity.pdbx_description
1 polymer ?
#
loop_
_entity_poly.entity_id
_entity_poly.type
_entity_poly.pdbx_seq_one_letter_code
_entity_poly.pdbx_strand_id
1 'polypeptide(L)'
;MSTYLRRHWPLAKASWRDLDANHARPDEDPIRPPWRKTNMNRHVWLQSNMLCIADYSDTVFQLGGVSYDKEAFTRNWSFEFDLNCDGNIIQEQFWGAAISSSWVSVAFTELQGYPIIAIHRDALSSVNTIRIMVYHALNTIETLAETGTWTSLMNKTWYRLRVLIDRDRLVRVYINTTLALQYWLPAEYASGLGRRAVNYLNQTSATSYQANYELSDRPSDFPTMVEADWALVKSDDFARSDGAVGNGWTQVGANAGIVGGKWASTGTSDGSRALLADTGATDGRQRVDGVFGAAPNGTADCSLLVRVASDGTTGLAANYYSGRIYLSRFTGGLTAPTMVDYVSVAITLDGTLPASLQCDAQHAWVEIGGAVVLMADLNEKVAVADSWAGARVERASGVNSPSWDQLAIYRAA
;
A
#
# COMPACT_ATOMS: atom_id res chain seq x y z
N MET A 1 -33.14 -16.24 -16.96
CA MET A 1 -32.15 -15.35 -17.60
C MET A 1 -32.07 -14.03 -16.83
N SER A 2 -30.85 -13.55 -16.58
CA SER A 2 -30.48 -12.18 -16.20
C SER A 2 -30.74 -11.66 -14.76
N THR A 3 -30.02 -12.19 -13.77
CA THR A 3 -29.63 -11.44 -12.55
C THR A 3 -28.12 -11.19 -12.45
N TYR A 4 -27.34 -11.65 -13.45
CA TYR A 4 -25.88 -11.47 -13.53
C TYR A 4 -25.43 -10.19 -14.25
N LEU A 5 -26.35 -9.41 -14.84
CA LEU A 5 -25.99 -8.35 -15.81
C LEU A 5 -25.72 -6.95 -15.24
N ARG A 6 -25.56 -6.76 -13.92
CA ARG A 6 -25.27 -5.41 -13.35
C ARG A 6 -24.20 -5.35 -12.25
N ARG A 7 -23.43 -6.42 -12.02
CA ARG A 7 -22.42 -6.46 -10.95
C ARG A 7 -20.98 -6.16 -11.42
N HIS A 8 -20.80 -5.86 -12.70
CA HIS A 8 -19.49 -5.59 -13.31
C HIS A 8 -19.09 -4.11 -13.34
N TRP A 9 -19.85 -3.22 -12.68
CA TRP A 9 -19.57 -1.79 -12.73
C TRP A 9 -18.62 -1.41 -11.58
N PRO A 10 -17.49 -0.73 -11.84
CA PRO A 10 -16.48 -0.35 -10.83
C PRO A 10 -16.98 0.62 -9.73
N LEU A 11 -18.29 0.95 -9.73
CA LEU A 11 -18.96 1.82 -8.77
C LEU A 11 -20.02 1.09 -7.91
N ALA A 12 -20.23 -0.22 -8.12
CA ALA A 12 -21.21 -0.97 -7.35
C ALA A 12 -20.65 -1.30 -5.95
N LYS A 13 -21.14 -0.62 -4.90
CA LYS A 13 -20.93 -1.04 -3.52
C LYS A 13 -21.81 -2.27 -3.25
N ALA A 14 -21.19 -3.41 -3.00
CA ALA A 14 -21.87 -4.61 -2.53
C ALA A 14 -21.23 -5.00 -1.20
N SER A 15 -22.04 -5.27 -0.18
CA SER A 15 -21.53 -5.69 1.11
C SER A 15 -22.31 -6.88 1.65
N TRP A 16 -21.59 -7.72 2.37
CA TRP A 16 -22.13 -8.79 3.19
C TRP A 16 -21.87 -8.43 4.64
N ARG A 17 -22.95 -8.36 5.40
CA ARG A 17 -22.93 -8.01 6.82
C ARG A 17 -23.42 -9.18 7.64
N ASP A 18 -22.80 -9.37 8.79
CA ASP A 18 -23.21 -10.34 9.79
C ASP A 18 -22.82 -9.81 11.17
N LEU A 19 -23.42 -10.32 12.23
CA LEU A 19 -23.06 -9.97 13.61
C LEU A 19 -23.26 -8.48 13.97
N ASP A 20 -24.06 -7.75 13.18
CA ASP A 20 -24.54 -6.41 13.49
C ASP A 20 -25.94 -6.46 14.09
N ALA A 21 -26.48 -5.31 14.51
CA ALA A 21 -27.81 -5.24 15.15
C ALA A 21 -28.97 -5.72 14.25
N ASN A 22 -28.83 -5.63 12.92
CA ASN A 22 -29.85 -6.03 11.94
C ASN A 22 -29.67 -7.48 11.47
N HIS A 23 -28.48 -8.05 11.67
CA HIS A 23 -28.10 -9.41 11.32
C HIS A 23 -27.72 -10.20 12.58
N ALA A 24 -28.37 -9.89 13.70
CA ALA A 24 -28.05 -10.53 14.97
C ALA A 24 -28.40 -12.01 14.94
N ARG A 25 -27.49 -12.85 15.43
CA ARG A 25 -27.63 -14.30 15.46
C ARG A 25 -27.71 -14.83 16.90
N PRO A 26 -28.49 -15.88 17.15
CA PRO A 26 -28.49 -16.56 18.44
C PRO A 26 -27.14 -17.27 18.67
N ASP A 27 -26.93 -17.76 19.90
CA ASP A 27 -25.78 -18.59 20.22
C ASP A 27 -25.81 -19.89 19.38
N GLU A 28 -24.65 -20.29 18.86
CA GLU A 28 -24.51 -21.47 18.00
C GLU A 28 -23.23 -22.24 18.33
N ASP A 29 -23.37 -23.50 18.73
CA ASP A 29 -22.25 -24.44 18.88
C ASP A 29 -22.67 -25.82 18.33
N PRO A 30 -22.13 -26.28 17.19
CA PRO A 30 -21.08 -25.65 16.38
C PRO A 30 -21.59 -24.48 15.52
N ILE A 31 -20.65 -23.63 15.09
CA ILE A 31 -20.90 -22.53 14.15
C ILE A 31 -21.62 -22.99 12.87
N ARG A 32 -22.62 -22.22 12.41
CA ARG A 32 -23.40 -22.49 11.19
C ARG A 32 -23.13 -21.46 10.08
N PRO A 33 -23.45 -21.79 8.81
CA PRO A 33 -23.36 -20.85 7.70
C PRO A 33 -24.02 -19.49 8.00
N PRO A 34 -23.49 -18.36 7.48
CA PRO A 34 -22.39 -18.24 6.50
C PRO A 34 -20.97 -18.48 7.02
N TRP A 35 -20.76 -18.70 8.32
CA TRP A 35 -19.44 -19.00 8.86
C TRP A 35 -19.16 -20.51 8.77
N ARG A 36 -17.93 -20.87 8.38
CA ARG A 36 -17.49 -22.25 8.38
C ARG A 36 -16.11 -22.39 8.99
N LYS A 37 -15.99 -23.34 9.90
CA LYS A 37 -14.72 -23.77 10.49
C LYS A 37 -13.79 -24.36 9.41
N THR A 38 -12.55 -23.88 9.37
CA THR A 38 -11.57 -24.19 8.29
C THR A 38 -10.61 -25.32 8.64
N ASN A 39 -10.48 -25.65 9.93
CA ASN A 39 -9.73 -26.80 10.43
C ASN A 39 -10.60 -27.55 11.44
N MET A 40 -10.74 -28.88 11.30
CA MET A 40 -11.60 -29.72 12.14
C MET A 40 -11.30 -29.67 13.65
N ASN A 41 -10.11 -29.24 14.10
CA ASN A 41 -9.75 -29.30 15.51
C ASN A 41 -9.91 -27.99 16.31
N ARG A 42 -9.99 -26.80 15.68
CA ARG A 42 -10.17 -25.52 16.42
C ARG A 42 -11.63 -25.31 16.78
N HIS A 43 -12.01 -25.15 18.05
CA HIS A 43 -13.42 -24.86 18.39
C HIS A 43 -13.81 -23.44 17.94
N VAL A 44 -14.98 -23.33 17.31
CA VAL A 44 -15.54 -22.09 16.76
C VAL A 44 -17.04 -22.10 16.98
N TRP A 45 -17.57 -21.04 17.59
CA TRP A 45 -18.98 -20.92 17.96
C TRP A 45 -19.45 -19.46 17.87
N LEU A 46 -20.76 -19.24 17.98
CA LEU A 46 -21.35 -17.92 18.21
C LEU A 46 -21.82 -17.81 19.65
N GLN A 47 -21.50 -16.69 20.30
CA GLN A 47 -21.98 -16.38 21.64
C GLN A 47 -22.30 -14.89 21.74
N SER A 48 -23.50 -14.55 22.20
CA SER A 48 -23.97 -13.17 22.36
C SER A 48 -23.78 -12.33 21.10
N ASN A 49 -24.11 -12.90 19.92
CA ASN A 49 -23.93 -12.29 18.61
C ASN A 49 -22.45 -11.97 18.25
N MET A 50 -21.50 -12.70 18.83
CA MET A 50 -20.07 -12.56 18.54
C MET A 50 -19.50 -13.89 18.06
N LEU A 51 -18.73 -13.83 16.98
CA LEU A 51 -17.99 -14.99 16.47
C LEU A 51 -16.80 -15.23 17.38
N CYS A 52 -16.74 -16.44 17.95
CA CYS A 52 -15.70 -16.86 18.88
C CYS A 52 -14.79 -17.89 18.21
N ILE A 53 -13.47 -17.69 18.34
CA ILE A 53 -12.44 -18.66 17.93
C ILE A 53 -11.62 -19.01 19.17
N ALA A 54 -11.62 -20.27 19.56
CA ALA A 54 -10.89 -20.75 20.75
C ALA A 54 -9.39 -20.41 20.70
N ASP A 55 -8.76 -20.41 21.87
CA ASP A 55 -7.31 -20.24 22.02
C ASP A 55 -6.51 -21.35 21.34
N TYR A 56 -5.19 -21.18 21.18
CA TYR A 56 -4.33 -22.21 20.56
C TYR A 56 -4.11 -23.44 21.44
N SER A 57 -4.25 -23.35 22.77
CA SER A 57 -3.95 -24.47 23.69
C SER A 57 -4.85 -25.68 23.47
N ASP A 58 -6.03 -25.48 22.89
CA ASP A 58 -6.89 -26.59 22.47
C ASP A 58 -6.26 -27.48 21.38
N THR A 59 -5.28 -27.00 20.60
CA THR A 59 -4.47 -27.81 19.66
C THR A 59 -3.12 -27.15 19.30
N VAL A 60 -2.02 -27.80 19.67
CA VAL A 60 -0.66 -27.34 19.40
C VAL A 60 -0.35 -27.48 17.89
N PHE A 61 0.13 -26.41 17.25
CA PHE A 61 0.66 -26.37 15.88
C PHE A 61 -0.32 -26.52 14.70
N GLN A 62 -1.57 -26.10 14.84
CA GLN A 62 -2.47 -26.02 13.69
C GLN A 62 -3.02 -24.59 13.51
N LEU A 63 -2.64 -23.92 12.41
CA LEU A 63 -3.36 -22.73 11.96
C LEU A 63 -4.78 -23.17 11.61
N GLY A 64 -5.75 -22.61 12.31
CA GLY A 64 -7.13 -22.98 12.18
C GLY A 64 -8.01 -21.88 12.73
N GLY A 65 -9.21 -21.78 12.19
CA GLY A 65 -10.22 -20.87 12.68
C GLY A 65 -11.44 -20.96 11.79
N VAL A 66 -11.80 -19.86 11.15
CA VAL A 66 -13.12 -19.71 10.51
C VAL A 66 -13.04 -18.83 9.28
N SER A 67 -13.79 -19.19 8.25
CA SER A 67 -13.92 -18.39 7.04
C SER A 67 -15.38 -18.06 6.78
N TYR A 68 -15.59 -16.92 6.15
CA TYR A 68 -16.91 -16.47 5.70
C TYR A 68 -17.22 -17.04 4.31
N ASP A 69 -18.47 -17.41 4.06
CA ASP A 69 -18.88 -18.06 2.80
C ASP A 69 -18.92 -17.15 1.57
N LYS A 70 -18.61 -15.86 1.73
CA LYS A 70 -18.59 -14.87 0.66
C LYS A 70 -17.18 -14.40 0.36
N GLU A 71 -16.99 -13.96 -0.88
CA GLU A 71 -15.79 -13.30 -1.37
C GLU A 71 -16.19 -12.01 -2.09
N ALA A 72 -15.30 -11.01 -2.07
CA ALA A 72 -15.48 -9.80 -2.86
C ALA A 72 -15.24 -10.07 -4.36
N PHE A 73 -15.92 -9.34 -5.24
CA PHE A 73 -15.88 -9.58 -6.69
C PHE A 73 -15.02 -8.60 -7.48
N THR A 74 -14.76 -7.42 -6.93
CA THR A 74 -14.02 -6.34 -7.57
C THR A 74 -12.59 -6.27 -7.03
N ARG A 75 -11.71 -5.59 -7.77
CA ARG A 75 -10.29 -5.44 -7.38
C ARG A 75 -10.09 -4.49 -6.20
N ASN A 76 -11.14 -3.79 -5.78
CA ASN A 76 -11.11 -2.83 -4.69
C ASN A 76 -12.14 -3.29 -3.66
N TRP A 77 -11.67 -3.80 -2.55
CA TRP A 77 -12.52 -4.45 -1.57
C TRP A 77 -12.02 -4.16 -0.18
N SER A 78 -12.80 -4.57 0.81
CA SER A 78 -12.46 -4.37 2.20
C SER A 78 -13.17 -5.36 3.10
N PHE A 79 -12.61 -5.54 4.28
CA PHE A 79 -13.32 -6.17 5.38
C PHE A 79 -13.11 -5.37 6.66
N GLU A 80 -14.12 -5.38 7.52
CA GLU A 80 -14.07 -4.71 8.82
C GLU A 80 -14.92 -5.41 9.87
N PHE A 81 -14.47 -5.36 11.12
CA PHE A 81 -15.16 -5.91 12.28
C PHE A 81 -14.55 -5.33 13.56
N ASP A 82 -15.27 -5.47 14.66
CA ASP A 82 -14.75 -5.22 15.99
C ASP A 82 -14.05 -6.48 16.48
N LEU A 83 -12.85 -6.35 17.03
CA LEU A 83 -12.02 -7.45 17.51
C LEU A 83 -11.69 -7.25 18.99
N ASN A 84 -11.75 -8.34 19.74
CA ASN A 84 -11.25 -8.44 21.10
C ASN A 84 -10.56 -9.79 21.29
N CYS A 85 -9.36 -9.79 21.87
CA CYS A 85 -8.71 -11.01 22.34
C CYS A 85 -8.77 -11.02 23.88
N ASP A 86 -9.45 -12.02 24.45
CA ASP A 86 -9.83 -12.08 25.89
C ASP A 86 -8.66 -12.18 26.86
N GLY A 87 -7.45 -12.33 26.36
CA GLY A 87 -6.28 -12.57 27.17
C GLY A 87 -5.01 -12.14 26.47
N ASN A 88 -3.90 -12.37 27.16
CA ASN A 88 -2.58 -12.05 26.63
C ASN A 88 -2.36 -12.85 25.34
N ILE A 89 -2.23 -12.14 24.21
CA ILE A 89 -1.31 -12.60 23.18
C ILE A 89 0.01 -12.67 23.92
N ILE A 90 0.55 -13.87 24.15
CA ILE A 90 1.86 -14.02 24.78
C ILE A 90 2.92 -14.04 23.68
N GLN A 91 4.19 -14.19 24.08
CA GLN A 91 5.32 -14.15 23.18
C GLN A 91 5.14 -15.09 21.96
N GLU A 92 5.44 -14.56 20.76
CA GLU A 92 5.44 -15.27 19.47
C GLU A 92 4.07 -15.79 19.03
N GLN A 93 3.01 -15.10 19.46
CA GLN A 93 1.63 -15.42 19.08
C GLN A 93 1.01 -14.31 18.26
N PHE A 94 -0.03 -14.69 17.53
CA PHE A 94 -0.81 -13.75 16.75
C PHE A 94 -2.27 -14.18 16.60
N TRP A 95 -3.11 -13.18 16.42
CA TRP A 95 -4.37 -13.33 15.71
C TRP A 95 -4.15 -12.90 14.26
N GLY A 96 -4.82 -13.52 13.29
CA GLY A 96 -4.60 -13.18 11.87
C GLY A 96 -5.83 -13.30 10.97
N ALA A 97 -5.83 -12.51 9.90
CA ALA A 97 -6.76 -12.57 8.79
C ALA A 97 -5.98 -12.85 7.49
N ALA A 98 -6.13 -14.05 6.95
CA ALA A 98 -5.52 -14.47 5.69
C ALA A 98 -6.40 -14.06 4.50
N ILE A 99 -5.82 -13.32 3.56
CA ILE A 99 -6.47 -13.02 2.27
C ILE A 99 -6.35 -14.28 1.42
N SER A 100 -7.46 -14.97 1.18
CA SER A 100 -7.46 -16.33 0.60
C SER A 100 -8.69 -16.57 -0.27
N SER A 101 -8.85 -17.79 -0.79
CA SER A 101 -10.10 -18.25 -1.40
C SER A 101 -11.16 -18.56 -0.33
N SER A 102 -12.45 -18.53 -0.68
CA SER A 102 -13.53 -18.92 0.24
C SER A 102 -13.40 -20.38 0.70
N TRP A 103 -14.05 -20.74 1.82
CA TRP A 103 -13.96 -22.07 2.46
C TRP A 103 -14.32 -23.27 1.59
N VAL A 104 -14.94 -23.05 0.43
CA VAL A 104 -15.16 -24.12 -0.56
C VAL A 104 -13.83 -24.76 -1.01
N SER A 105 -12.69 -24.11 -0.72
CA SER A 105 -11.38 -24.47 -1.28
C SER A 105 -10.16 -24.23 -0.35
N VAL A 106 -10.27 -24.25 0.99
CA VAL A 106 -9.10 -23.96 1.88
C VAL A 106 -8.96 -24.89 3.08
N ALA A 107 -8.04 -25.85 2.99
CA ALA A 107 -7.36 -26.55 4.07
C ALA A 107 -6.10 -25.78 4.52
N PHE A 108 -5.48 -26.18 5.65
CA PHE A 108 -4.27 -25.54 6.19
C PHE A 108 -3.12 -25.39 5.19
N THR A 109 -2.80 -26.46 4.44
CA THR A 109 -1.74 -26.43 3.41
C THR A 109 -2.04 -25.42 2.30
N GLU A 110 -3.30 -25.04 2.17
CA GLU A 110 -3.81 -24.08 1.20
C GLU A 110 -3.84 -22.65 1.76
N LEU A 111 -3.25 -22.39 2.95
CA LEU A 111 -2.95 -21.03 3.44
C LEU A 111 -1.47 -20.66 3.28
N GLN A 112 -0.62 -21.57 2.81
CA GLN A 112 0.77 -21.26 2.46
C GLN A 112 0.82 -20.31 1.27
N GLY A 113 1.72 -19.32 1.31
CA GLY A 113 1.88 -18.32 0.26
C GLY A 113 0.77 -17.27 0.21
N TYR A 114 -0.17 -17.26 1.17
CA TYR A 114 -1.18 -16.21 1.28
C TYR A 114 -0.75 -15.12 2.27
N PRO A 115 -1.00 -13.84 1.98
CA PRO A 115 -0.71 -12.76 2.91
C PRO A 115 -1.71 -12.78 4.08
N ILE A 116 -1.17 -12.66 5.29
CA ILE A 116 -1.90 -12.67 6.55
C ILE A 116 -1.68 -11.32 7.23
N ILE A 117 -2.77 -10.56 7.44
CA ILE A 117 -2.77 -9.39 8.31
C ILE A 117 -2.85 -9.89 9.74
N ALA A 118 -1.82 -9.63 10.54
CA ALA A 118 -1.66 -10.20 11.86
C ALA A 118 -1.53 -9.13 12.94
N ILE A 119 -2.14 -9.40 14.09
CA ILE A 119 -1.84 -8.69 15.34
C ILE A 119 -0.92 -9.61 16.12
N HIS A 120 0.35 -9.23 16.19
CA HIS A 120 1.44 -10.08 16.62
C HIS A 120 2.10 -9.53 17.89
N ARG A 121 2.60 -10.43 18.74
CA ARG A 121 3.44 -10.05 19.86
C ARG A 121 4.83 -10.65 19.75
N ASP A 122 5.83 -9.78 19.73
CA ASP A 122 7.22 -10.19 19.67
C ASP A 122 7.76 -10.86 20.92
N ALA A 123 8.84 -11.61 20.71
CA ALA A 123 9.72 -12.07 21.75
C ALA A 123 10.12 -10.90 22.66
N LEU A 124 9.89 -11.07 23.97
CA LEU A 124 10.25 -10.08 25.00
C LEU A 124 9.50 -8.74 24.93
N SER A 125 8.44 -8.63 24.11
CA SER A 125 7.60 -7.42 24.05
C SER A 125 6.43 -7.47 25.04
N SER A 126 6.03 -6.32 25.59
CA SER A 126 4.77 -6.15 26.33
C SER A 126 3.62 -5.61 25.47
N VAL A 127 3.89 -5.30 24.21
CA VAL A 127 3.02 -4.56 23.29
C VAL A 127 2.92 -5.29 21.95
N ASN A 128 1.78 -5.11 21.29
CA ASN A 128 1.50 -5.76 20.01
C ASN A 128 1.89 -4.86 18.84
N THR A 129 2.20 -5.49 17.71
CA THR A 129 2.43 -4.84 16.41
C THR A 129 1.41 -5.36 15.41
N ILE A 130 1.24 -4.62 14.31
CA ILE A 130 0.51 -5.11 13.14
C ILE A 130 1.52 -5.52 12.10
N ARG A 131 1.33 -6.73 11.56
CA ARG A 131 2.19 -7.30 10.53
C ARG A 131 1.38 -7.70 9.31
N ILE A 132 2.04 -7.65 8.16
CA ILE A 132 1.65 -8.43 6.98
C ILE A 132 2.72 -9.51 6.86
N MET A 133 2.30 -10.76 6.98
CA MET A 133 3.21 -11.91 6.99
C MET A 133 2.76 -12.99 6.00
N VAL A 134 3.69 -13.85 5.58
CA VAL A 134 3.44 -14.97 4.69
C VAL A 134 4.04 -16.23 5.31
N TYR A 135 3.27 -17.32 5.30
CA TYR A 135 3.77 -18.64 5.63
C TYR A 135 4.26 -19.32 4.36
N HIS A 136 5.57 -19.52 4.24
CA HIS A 136 6.15 -20.36 3.19
C HIS A 136 6.09 -21.84 3.56
N ALA A 137 6.25 -22.11 4.86
CA ALA A 137 6.11 -23.43 5.46
C ALA A 137 5.76 -23.27 6.95
N LEU A 138 5.46 -24.38 7.64
CA LEU A 138 5.13 -24.39 9.08
C LEU A 138 6.18 -23.69 9.97
N ASN A 139 7.45 -23.74 9.55
CA ASN A 139 8.60 -23.18 10.28
C ASN A 139 9.25 -22.00 9.54
N THR A 140 8.63 -21.49 8.48
CA THR A 140 9.19 -20.41 7.67
C THR A 140 8.13 -19.34 7.48
N ILE A 141 8.22 -18.31 8.32
CA ILE A 141 7.34 -17.14 8.31
C ILE A 141 8.18 -15.95 7.86
N GLU A 142 7.70 -15.26 6.83
CA GLU A 142 8.26 -14.00 6.36
C GLU A 142 7.37 -12.84 6.82
N THR A 143 7.96 -11.81 7.42
CA THR A 143 7.27 -10.54 7.68
C THR A 143 7.55 -9.59 6.50
N LEU A 144 6.51 -9.29 5.72
CA LEU A 144 6.60 -8.37 4.58
C LEU A 144 6.57 -6.91 5.03
N ALA A 145 5.78 -6.61 6.06
CA ALA A 145 5.63 -5.27 6.61
C ALA A 145 5.23 -5.33 8.08
N GLU A 146 5.64 -4.32 8.86
CA GLU A 146 5.37 -4.24 10.28
C GLU A 146 5.25 -2.77 10.73
N THR A 147 4.36 -2.53 11.69
CA THR A 147 4.27 -1.25 12.41
C THR A 147 5.23 -1.18 13.57
N GLY A 148 5.49 0.05 14.05
CA GLY A 148 5.95 0.21 15.44
C GLY A 148 4.97 -0.38 16.45
N THR A 149 5.35 -0.34 17.73
CA THR A 149 4.53 -0.85 18.83
C THR A 149 3.23 -0.07 18.97
N TRP A 150 2.13 -0.79 19.21
CA TRP A 150 0.79 -0.21 19.26
C TRP A 150 0.15 -0.41 20.62
N THR A 151 0.20 0.63 21.46
CA THR A 151 -0.26 0.54 22.86
C THR A 151 -1.77 0.38 23.01
N SER A 152 -2.57 0.72 22.01
CA SER A 152 -4.03 0.51 22.07
C SER A 152 -4.47 -0.91 21.73
N LEU A 153 -3.58 -1.76 21.20
CA LEU A 153 -3.86 -3.17 20.92
C LEU A 153 -3.65 -3.99 22.20
N MET A 154 -4.36 -3.65 23.26
CA MET A 154 -4.19 -4.23 24.59
C MET A 154 -5.23 -5.30 24.92
N ASN A 155 -4.89 -6.04 25.97
CA ASN A 155 -5.68 -6.96 26.77
C ASN A 155 -7.16 -6.61 26.81
N LYS A 156 -8.08 -7.47 26.34
CA LYS A 156 -9.52 -7.35 26.61
C LYS A 156 -10.14 -6.03 26.14
N THR A 157 -9.49 -5.33 25.22
CA THR A 157 -9.96 -4.05 24.69
C THR A 157 -10.58 -4.30 23.32
N TRP A 158 -11.76 -3.74 23.09
CA TRP A 158 -12.39 -3.74 21.77
C TRP A 158 -11.78 -2.65 20.89
N TYR A 159 -11.49 -3.01 19.65
CA TYR A 159 -11.11 -2.06 18.61
C TYR A 159 -11.69 -2.48 17.27
N ARG A 160 -11.98 -1.49 16.40
CA ARG A 160 -12.41 -1.74 15.03
C ARG A 160 -11.18 -2.02 14.17
N LEU A 161 -11.08 -3.19 13.58
CA LEU A 161 -10.12 -3.47 12.52
C LEU A 161 -10.81 -3.22 11.18
N ARG A 162 -10.22 -2.38 10.32
CA ARG A 162 -10.68 -2.16 8.96
C ARG A 162 -9.51 -2.32 8.00
N VAL A 163 -9.64 -3.23 7.05
CA VAL A 163 -8.63 -3.49 6.03
C VAL A 163 -9.20 -3.11 4.68
N LEU A 164 -8.53 -2.18 4.00
CA LEU A 164 -8.87 -1.74 2.65
C LEU A 164 -7.83 -2.29 1.68
N ILE A 165 -8.30 -2.88 0.58
CA ILE A 165 -7.46 -3.45 -0.46
C ILE A 165 -7.80 -2.76 -1.78
N ASP A 166 -6.82 -2.09 -2.39
CA ASP A 166 -6.96 -1.49 -3.72
C ASP A 166 -6.15 -2.25 -4.75
N ARG A 167 -6.74 -2.44 -5.94
CA ARG A 167 -6.15 -3.16 -7.08
C ARG A 167 -5.58 -4.52 -6.70
N ASP A 168 -6.20 -5.17 -5.73
CA ASP A 168 -5.77 -6.42 -5.14
C ASP A 168 -4.35 -6.43 -4.52
N ARG A 169 -3.68 -5.27 -4.40
CA ARG A 169 -2.26 -5.16 -4.01
C ARG A 169 -1.99 -4.22 -2.87
N LEU A 170 -2.56 -3.00 -2.89
CA LEU A 170 -2.35 -2.06 -1.79
C LEU A 170 -3.22 -2.46 -0.61
N VAL A 171 -2.59 -2.96 0.45
CA VAL A 171 -3.25 -3.28 1.71
C VAL A 171 -3.08 -2.09 2.65
N ARG A 172 -4.17 -1.53 3.15
CA ARG A 172 -4.19 -0.50 4.20
C ARG A 172 -4.95 -1.02 5.40
N VAL A 173 -4.33 -0.98 6.56
CA VAL A 173 -4.88 -1.45 7.83
C VAL A 173 -5.17 -0.25 8.70
N TYR A 174 -6.41 -0.11 9.14
CA TYR A 174 -6.85 0.91 10.07
C TYR A 174 -7.28 0.26 11.39
N ILE A 175 -6.84 0.85 12.50
CA ILE A 175 -7.35 0.54 13.84
C ILE A 175 -8.19 1.72 14.28
N ASN A 176 -9.47 1.46 14.52
CA ASN A 176 -10.51 2.48 14.69
C ASN A 176 -10.55 3.39 13.44
N THR A 177 -9.99 4.59 13.55
CA THR A 177 -9.92 5.58 12.46
C THR A 177 -8.50 5.91 12.04
N THR A 178 -7.49 5.32 12.69
CA THR A 178 -6.08 5.65 12.44
C THR A 178 -5.48 4.65 11.47
N LEU A 179 -4.86 5.14 10.38
CA LEU A 179 -4.05 4.31 9.49
C LEU A 179 -2.86 3.76 10.27
N ALA A 180 -2.81 2.43 10.36
CA ALA A 180 -1.79 1.73 11.11
C ALA A 180 -0.63 1.26 10.24
N LEU A 181 -0.96 0.63 9.13
CA LEU A 181 0.00 0.04 8.20
C LEU A 181 -0.53 0.22 6.79
N GLN A 182 0.37 0.49 5.85
CA GLN A 182 0.09 0.28 4.44
C GLN A 182 1.24 -0.48 3.80
N TYR A 183 0.91 -1.31 2.80
CA TYR A 183 1.91 -2.08 2.08
C TYR A 183 1.42 -2.44 0.69
N TRP A 184 2.33 -2.37 -0.29
CA TRP A 184 2.06 -2.80 -1.64
C TRP A 184 2.53 -4.25 -1.82
N LEU A 185 1.58 -5.18 -1.87
CA LEU A 185 1.89 -6.60 -1.98
C LEU A 185 2.68 -6.89 -3.28
N PRO A 186 3.73 -7.73 -3.21
CA PRO A 186 4.32 -8.38 -4.38
C PRO A 186 3.25 -9.06 -5.26
N ALA A 187 3.53 -9.17 -6.56
CA ALA A 187 2.53 -9.62 -7.54
C ALA A 187 2.06 -11.06 -7.28
N GLU A 188 2.95 -11.91 -6.76
CA GLU A 188 2.70 -13.28 -6.35
C GLU A 188 1.71 -13.40 -5.17
N TYR A 189 1.62 -12.36 -4.33
CA TYR A 189 0.71 -12.30 -3.18
C TYR A 189 -0.53 -11.45 -3.44
N ALA A 190 -0.65 -10.87 -4.64
CA ALA A 190 -1.83 -10.11 -5.00
C ALA A 190 -3.08 -10.97 -4.83
N SER A 191 -4.13 -10.38 -4.26
CA SER A 191 -5.45 -10.99 -4.35
C SER A 191 -5.89 -11.07 -5.81
N GLY A 192 -6.90 -11.87 -6.10
CA GLY A 192 -7.30 -12.11 -7.48
C GLY A 192 -8.67 -12.73 -7.55
N LEU A 193 -9.14 -13.02 -8.76
CA LEU A 193 -10.40 -13.74 -8.91
C LEU A 193 -10.33 -15.07 -8.15
N GLY A 194 -11.30 -15.30 -7.25
CA GLY A 194 -11.30 -16.47 -6.37
C GLY A 194 -10.34 -16.40 -5.18
N ARG A 195 -9.66 -15.27 -4.94
CA ARG A 195 -8.74 -15.02 -3.81
C ARG A 195 -9.07 -13.71 -3.08
N ARG A 196 -10.35 -13.45 -2.88
CA ARG A 196 -10.88 -12.25 -2.19
C ARG A 196 -11.84 -12.61 -1.06
N ALA A 197 -11.57 -13.72 -0.41
CA ALA A 197 -12.20 -14.10 0.85
C ALA A 197 -11.23 -13.88 2.01
N VAL A 198 -11.74 -13.99 3.22
CA VAL A 198 -10.96 -13.85 4.44
C VAL A 198 -11.12 -15.09 5.30
N ASN A 199 -10.00 -15.56 5.83
CA ASN A 199 -9.92 -16.66 6.78
C ASN A 199 -9.28 -16.16 8.06
N TYR A 200 -10.00 -16.30 9.17
CA TYR A 200 -9.58 -15.83 10.48
C TYR A 200 -8.90 -16.94 11.25
N LEU A 201 -7.75 -16.62 11.81
CA LEU A 201 -6.86 -17.51 12.54
C LEU A 201 -6.69 -16.98 13.95
N ASN A 202 -6.81 -17.86 14.93
CA ASN A 202 -6.42 -17.56 16.30
C ASN A 202 -5.26 -18.47 16.70
N GLN A 203 -4.07 -17.90 16.91
CA GLN A 203 -2.89 -18.57 17.47
C GLN A 203 -2.51 -17.99 18.84
N THR A 204 -3.46 -17.33 19.52
CA THR A 204 -3.25 -16.69 20.82
C THR A 204 -3.72 -17.59 21.95
N SER A 205 -3.12 -17.49 23.15
CA SER A 205 -3.54 -18.25 24.36
C SER A 205 -4.89 -17.80 24.93
N ALA A 206 -5.69 -17.08 24.14
CA ALA A 206 -6.98 -16.58 24.53
C ALA A 206 -7.98 -16.69 23.39
N THR A 207 -9.25 -16.82 23.73
CA THR A 207 -10.33 -16.74 22.75
C THR A 207 -10.34 -15.36 22.10
N SER A 208 -10.54 -15.33 20.79
CA SER A 208 -10.83 -14.09 20.06
C SER A 208 -12.32 -13.97 19.80
N TYR A 209 -12.87 -12.77 19.99
CA TYR A 209 -14.25 -12.40 19.72
C TYR A 209 -14.31 -11.38 18.58
N GLN A 210 -15.26 -11.59 17.65
CA GLN A 210 -15.49 -10.69 16.52
C GLN A 210 -16.97 -10.29 16.45
N ALA A 211 -17.24 -9.01 16.21
CA ALA A 211 -18.59 -8.45 16.09
C ALA A 211 -18.69 -7.44 14.93
N ASN A 212 -19.92 -7.08 14.53
CA ASN A 212 -20.18 -6.05 13.51
C ASN A 212 -19.40 -6.27 12.20
N TYR A 213 -19.48 -7.48 11.65
CA TYR A 213 -18.71 -7.91 10.50
C TYR A 213 -19.27 -7.33 9.19
N GLU A 214 -18.38 -6.79 8.35
CA GLU A 214 -18.69 -6.41 6.97
C GLU A 214 -17.54 -6.84 6.04
N LEU A 215 -17.88 -7.54 4.97
CA LEU A 215 -17.05 -7.75 3.78
C LEU A 215 -17.67 -6.95 2.64
N SER A 216 -16.90 -6.18 1.88
CA SER A 216 -17.47 -5.31 0.85
C SER A 216 -16.59 -5.12 -0.38
N ASP A 217 -17.24 -5.09 -1.54
CA ASP A 217 -16.77 -4.41 -2.74
C ASP A 217 -16.96 -2.90 -2.58
N ARG A 218 -15.94 -2.13 -2.93
CA ARG A 218 -15.96 -0.67 -2.79
C ARG A 218 -15.33 0.03 -3.99
N PRO A 219 -15.67 1.30 -4.25
CA PRO A 219 -14.88 2.14 -5.15
C PRO A 219 -13.43 2.23 -4.65
N SER A 220 -12.47 2.40 -5.57
CA SER A 220 -11.11 2.74 -5.16
C SER A 220 -11.08 4.12 -4.55
N ASP A 221 -10.23 4.33 -3.56
CA ASP A 221 -9.99 5.68 -3.03
C ASP A 221 -9.10 6.50 -3.98
N PHE A 222 -8.50 5.84 -4.97
CA PHE A 222 -7.56 6.42 -5.91
C PHE A 222 -8.26 6.72 -7.24
N PRO A 223 -8.50 8.00 -7.55
CA PRO A 223 -9.00 8.38 -8.85
C PRO A 223 -7.88 8.24 -9.89
N THR A 224 -7.95 7.27 -10.80
CA THR A 224 -7.12 7.36 -12.02
C THR A 224 -7.78 8.33 -12.98
N MET A 225 -7.31 9.58 -12.95
CA MET A 225 -7.70 10.60 -13.91
C MET A 225 -7.15 10.25 -15.29
N VAL A 226 -7.99 10.39 -16.32
CA VAL A 226 -7.58 10.12 -17.72
C VAL A 226 -6.69 11.24 -18.23
N GLU A 227 -5.87 10.96 -19.24
CA GLU A 227 -4.94 11.96 -19.83
C GLU A 227 -5.66 13.26 -20.24
N ALA A 228 -6.89 13.17 -20.75
CA ALA A 228 -7.70 14.33 -21.13
C ALA A 228 -8.10 15.24 -19.94
N ASP A 229 -8.02 14.75 -18.70
CA ASP A 229 -8.32 15.53 -17.48
C ASP A 229 -7.09 16.31 -16.98
N TRP A 230 -5.93 16.12 -17.61
CA TRP A 230 -4.67 16.77 -17.24
C TRP A 230 -4.34 17.92 -18.20
N ALA A 231 -4.19 19.13 -17.66
CA ALA A 231 -3.70 20.27 -18.41
C ALA A 231 -2.17 20.37 -18.31
N LEU A 232 -1.50 20.42 -19.46
CA LEU A 232 -0.06 20.61 -19.55
C LEU A 232 0.33 21.99 -19.01
N VAL A 233 1.20 22.02 -18.00
CA VAL A 233 1.78 23.24 -17.43
C VAL A 233 3.10 23.57 -18.12
N LYS A 234 3.98 22.58 -18.22
CA LYS A 234 5.34 22.76 -18.75
C LYS A 234 5.86 21.44 -19.29
N SER A 235 6.59 21.49 -20.40
CA SER A 235 7.33 20.34 -20.92
C SER A 235 8.68 20.76 -21.49
N ASP A 236 9.60 19.81 -21.56
CA ASP A 236 10.90 19.97 -22.16
C ASP A 236 11.44 18.60 -22.62
N ASP A 237 11.92 18.51 -23.85
CA ASP A 237 12.53 17.32 -24.45
C ASP A 237 14.07 17.35 -24.39
N PHE A 238 14.63 18.42 -23.81
CA PHE A 238 16.06 18.67 -23.65
C PHE A 238 16.91 18.51 -24.93
N ALA A 239 16.30 18.42 -26.11
CA ALA A 239 16.94 18.10 -27.38
C ALA A 239 17.68 19.31 -27.98
N ARG A 240 18.66 19.81 -27.24
CA ARG A 240 19.47 20.99 -27.57
C ARG A 240 20.91 20.84 -27.07
N SER A 241 21.76 21.80 -27.42
CA SER A 241 23.17 21.81 -27.06
C SER A 241 23.40 21.82 -25.55
N ASP A 242 24.51 21.22 -25.12
CA ASP A 242 24.93 21.16 -23.73
C ASP A 242 24.98 22.54 -23.06
N GLY A 243 24.57 22.60 -21.80
CA GLY A 243 24.57 23.85 -21.04
C GLY A 243 23.51 23.91 -19.95
N ALA A 244 23.22 25.12 -19.48
CA ALA A 244 22.13 25.34 -18.52
C ALA A 244 20.78 25.00 -19.17
N VAL A 245 19.86 24.44 -18.38
CA VAL A 245 18.54 24.03 -18.90
C VAL A 245 17.76 25.23 -19.45
N GLY A 246 17.74 26.35 -18.72
CA GLY A 246 17.00 27.55 -19.11
C GLY A 246 15.50 27.31 -19.20
N ASN A 247 14.84 27.94 -20.19
CA ASN A 247 13.43 27.74 -20.52
C ASN A 247 12.45 27.96 -19.33
N GLY A 248 12.80 28.83 -18.38
CA GLY A 248 11.95 29.13 -17.21
C GLY A 248 11.78 27.96 -16.23
N TRP A 249 12.69 26.99 -16.24
CA TRP A 249 12.82 26.01 -15.16
C TRP A 249 13.56 26.61 -13.97
N THR A 250 13.17 26.21 -12.76
CA THR A 250 13.91 26.52 -11.54
C THR A 250 14.80 25.34 -11.17
N GLN A 251 16.11 25.54 -11.22
CA GLN A 251 17.07 24.54 -10.78
C GLN A 251 17.36 24.68 -9.29
N VAL A 252 17.27 23.58 -8.54
CA VAL A 252 17.73 23.49 -7.16
C VAL A 252 19.02 22.69 -7.13
N GLY A 253 20.06 23.24 -6.49
CA GLY A 253 21.40 22.66 -6.48
C GLY A 253 22.25 23.06 -7.69
N ALA A 254 23.56 22.82 -7.57
CA ALA A 254 24.54 23.12 -8.60
C ALA A 254 24.99 21.86 -9.36
N ASN A 255 25.66 22.07 -10.49
CA ASN A 255 26.24 21.01 -11.32
C ASN A 255 25.20 20.01 -11.86
N ALA A 256 24.15 20.55 -12.47
CA ALA A 256 23.24 19.84 -13.35
C ALA A 256 23.01 20.69 -14.61
N GLY A 257 22.64 20.05 -15.71
CA GLY A 257 22.47 20.72 -16.99
C GLY A 257 22.09 19.73 -18.10
N ILE A 258 21.98 20.27 -19.31
CA ILE A 258 21.79 19.47 -20.51
C ILE A 258 23.15 18.91 -20.93
N VAL A 259 23.20 17.59 -21.13
CA VAL A 259 24.36 16.87 -21.65
C VAL A 259 23.87 15.82 -22.65
N GLY A 260 24.32 15.92 -23.89
CA GLY A 260 23.96 14.99 -24.95
C GLY A 260 22.45 14.95 -25.24
N GLY A 261 21.77 16.09 -25.09
CA GLY A 261 20.32 16.19 -25.30
C GLY A 261 19.46 15.67 -24.13
N LYS A 262 20.01 15.58 -22.92
CA LYS A 262 19.35 15.00 -21.73
C LYS A 262 19.61 15.87 -20.51
N TRP A 263 18.66 15.98 -19.59
CA TRP A 263 18.92 16.66 -18.30
C TRP A 263 19.58 15.70 -17.30
N ALA A 264 20.80 16.03 -16.86
CA ALA A 264 21.63 15.15 -16.06
C ALA A 264 22.39 15.88 -14.95
N SER A 265 22.87 15.11 -13.97
CA SER A 265 23.90 15.57 -13.03
C SER A 265 25.24 15.69 -13.78
N THR A 266 25.89 16.84 -13.67
CA THR A 266 27.20 17.14 -14.29
C THR A 266 28.31 17.28 -13.25
N GLY A 267 27.95 17.22 -11.97
CA GLY A 267 28.88 17.40 -10.86
C GLY A 267 29.82 16.22 -10.64
N THR A 268 30.95 16.51 -10.01
CA THR A 268 31.89 15.49 -9.53
C THR A 268 31.64 15.11 -8.08
N SER A 269 30.96 15.97 -7.31
CA SER A 269 30.60 15.74 -5.90
C SER A 269 29.22 15.11 -5.75
N ASP A 270 29.09 14.25 -4.74
CA ASP A 270 27.81 13.67 -4.35
C ASP A 270 26.79 14.74 -3.95
N GLY A 271 25.50 14.38 -4.05
CA GLY A 271 24.37 15.24 -3.71
C GLY A 271 23.24 15.14 -4.72
N SER A 272 22.21 15.96 -4.52
CA SER A 272 21.01 15.98 -5.36
C SER A 272 20.84 17.31 -6.07
N ARG A 273 20.19 17.25 -7.23
CA ARG A 273 19.80 18.41 -8.05
C ARG A 273 18.38 18.19 -8.54
N ALA A 274 17.59 19.24 -8.54
CA ALA A 274 16.22 19.18 -9.01
C ALA A 274 15.95 20.23 -10.08
N LEU A 275 15.00 19.93 -10.95
CA LEU A 275 14.45 20.85 -11.93
C LEU A 275 12.95 20.94 -11.68
N LEU A 276 12.47 22.12 -11.33
CA LEU A 276 11.12 22.35 -10.87
C LEU A 276 10.39 23.42 -11.67
N ALA A 277 9.08 23.32 -11.70
CA ALA A 277 8.18 24.39 -12.13
C ALA A 277 6.96 24.47 -11.20
N ASP A 278 6.45 25.68 -11.02
CA ASP A 278 5.20 25.90 -10.32
C ASP A 278 4.01 25.51 -11.22
N THR A 279 3.16 24.63 -10.71
CA THR A 279 1.91 24.23 -11.39
C THR A 279 0.75 25.18 -11.10
N GLY A 280 0.85 25.97 -10.03
CA GLY A 280 -0.26 26.73 -9.46
C GLY A 280 -1.39 25.86 -8.88
N ALA A 281 -1.22 24.54 -8.79
CA ALA A 281 -2.21 23.65 -8.19
C ALA A 281 -2.24 23.82 -6.66
N THR A 282 -3.43 23.99 -6.10
CA THR A 282 -3.64 24.14 -4.64
C THR A 282 -4.54 23.05 -4.06
N ASP A 283 -5.08 22.18 -4.91
CA ASP A 283 -5.96 21.06 -4.59
C ASP A 283 -5.21 19.72 -4.46
N GLY A 284 -3.88 19.75 -4.59
CA GLY A 284 -2.99 18.59 -4.56
C GLY A 284 -2.99 17.74 -5.84
N ARG A 285 -3.70 18.16 -6.90
CA ARG A 285 -3.79 17.38 -8.15
C ARG A 285 -2.67 17.74 -9.11
N GLN A 286 -1.63 16.92 -9.12
CA GLN A 286 -0.46 17.13 -9.94
C GLN A 286 0.01 15.83 -10.57
N ARG A 287 0.66 15.95 -11.72
CA ARG A 287 1.28 14.83 -12.42
C ARG A 287 2.59 15.28 -13.04
N VAL A 288 3.59 14.42 -12.97
CA VAL A 288 4.83 14.57 -13.74
C VAL A 288 5.07 13.29 -14.52
N ASP A 289 5.37 13.44 -15.80
CA ASP A 289 5.80 12.39 -16.70
C ASP A 289 7.28 12.60 -17.02
N GLY A 290 8.04 11.52 -17.11
CA GLY A 290 9.44 11.52 -17.48
C GLY A 290 9.84 10.33 -18.31
N VAL A 291 10.78 10.55 -19.24
CA VAL A 291 11.44 9.49 -20.00
C VAL A 291 12.88 9.39 -19.51
N PHE A 292 13.29 8.19 -19.10
CA PHE A 292 14.66 7.99 -18.65
C PHE A 292 15.65 8.11 -19.81
N GLY A 293 16.82 8.66 -19.53
CA GLY A 293 17.92 8.65 -20.49
C GLY A 293 18.80 7.40 -20.45
N ALA A 294 18.64 6.58 -19.42
CA ALA A 294 19.23 5.26 -19.25
C ALA A 294 18.46 4.48 -18.18
N ALA A 295 18.66 3.17 -18.09
CA ALA A 295 18.10 2.36 -17.02
C ALA A 295 18.52 2.87 -15.62
N PRO A 296 17.63 2.85 -14.62
CA PRO A 296 17.99 3.03 -13.20
C PRO A 296 19.15 2.15 -12.76
N ASN A 297 20.12 2.76 -12.05
CA ASN A 297 21.30 2.05 -11.56
C ASN A 297 21.23 1.80 -10.05
N GLY A 298 22.14 0.96 -9.56
CA GLY A 298 22.19 0.50 -8.17
C GLY A 298 23.06 1.37 -7.26
N THR A 299 23.43 2.58 -7.66
CA THR A 299 24.29 3.46 -6.84
C THR A 299 23.61 4.78 -6.53
N ALA A 300 22.90 5.35 -7.50
CA ALA A 300 22.25 6.64 -7.39
C ALA A 300 20.84 6.58 -7.98
N ASP A 301 19.84 7.02 -7.23
CA ASP A 301 18.45 7.06 -7.68
C ASP A 301 18.11 8.37 -8.41
N CYS A 302 17.11 8.33 -9.27
CA CYS A 302 16.49 9.53 -9.83
C CYS A 302 15.03 9.57 -9.38
N SER A 303 14.42 10.76 -9.41
CA SER A 303 13.05 10.90 -8.91
C SER A 303 12.18 11.75 -9.82
N LEU A 304 10.89 11.43 -9.89
CA LEU A 304 9.85 12.39 -10.24
C LEU A 304 9.29 12.98 -8.95
N LEU A 305 8.93 14.27 -8.98
CA LEU A 305 8.57 15.06 -7.81
C LEU A 305 7.22 15.75 -8.01
N VAL A 306 6.36 15.66 -7.00
CA VAL A 306 5.09 16.41 -6.92
C VAL A 306 4.93 16.97 -5.52
N ARG A 307 4.04 17.94 -5.37
CA ARG A 307 3.71 18.63 -4.11
C ARG A 307 4.96 19.10 -3.38
N VAL A 308 5.87 19.68 -4.14
CA VAL A 308 7.09 20.28 -3.64
C VAL A 308 6.75 21.66 -3.08
N ALA A 309 7.22 21.94 -1.86
CA ALA A 309 7.14 23.28 -1.29
C ALA A 309 7.96 24.26 -2.15
N SER A 310 7.55 25.54 -2.20
CA SER A 310 8.20 26.54 -3.05
C SER A 310 9.68 26.78 -2.72
N ASP A 311 10.10 26.47 -1.49
CA ASP A 311 11.49 26.51 -1.04
C ASP A 311 12.28 25.21 -1.29
N GLY A 312 11.61 24.18 -1.82
CA GLY A 312 12.19 22.87 -2.11
C GLY A 312 12.53 22.05 -0.87
N THR A 313 12.00 22.37 0.30
CA THR A 313 12.34 21.70 1.57
C THR A 313 11.60 20.41 1.80
N THR A 314 10.38 20.29 1.28
CA THR A 314 9.50 19.11 1.42
C THR A 314 8.77 18.78 0.13
N GLY A 315 8.31 17.54 0.02
CA GLY A 315 7.41 17.11 -1.05
C GLY A 315 7.32 15.60 -1.19
N LEU A 316 6.77 15.14 -2.31
CA LEU A 316 6.66 13.73 -2.68
C LEU A 316 7.64 13.38 -3.78
N ALA A 317 8.22 12.19 -3.67
CA ALA A 317 9.11 11.63 -4.66
C ALA A 317 8.70 10.19 -5.01
N ALA A 318 8.62 9.92 -6.31
CA ALA A 318 8.72 8.56 -6.83
C ALA A 318 10.18 8.36 -7.20
N ASN A 319 10.86 7.46 -6.51
CA ASN A 319 12.29 7.21 -6.68
C ASN A 319 12.51 5.93 -7.47
N TYR A 320 13.42 6.01 -8.44
CA TYR A 320 13.75 4.94 -9.36
C TYR A 320 15.20 4.54 -9.14
N TYR A 321 15.37 3.33 -8.61
CA TYR A 321 16.66 2.71 -8.32
C TYR A 321 16.69 1.31 -8.95
N SER A 322 17.87 0.78 -9.25
CA SER A 322 17.96 -0.56 -9.85
C SER A 322 17.29 -1.60 -8.96
N GLY A 323 16.25 -2.26 -9.49
CA GLY A 323 15.53 -3.32 -8.80
C GLY A 323 14.43 -2.84 -7.84
N ARG A 324 14.19 -1.53 -7.68
CA ARG A 324 13.06 -1.03 -6.88
C ARG A 324 12.52 0.33 -7.33
N ILE A 325 11.22 0.52 -7.10
CA ILE A 325 10.58 1.84 -7.09
C ILE A 325 10.02 2.07 -5.69
N TYR A 326 10.14 3.28 -5.17
CA TYR A 326 9.57 3.63 -3.88
C TYR A 326 8.97 5.04 -3.89
N LEU A 327 7.77 5.14 -3.30
CA LEU A 327 7.11 6.42 -3.05
C LEU A 327 7.51 6.89 -1.67
N SER A 328 8.09 8.07 -1.59
CA SER A 328 8.53 8.67 -0.32
C SER A 328 8.05 10.09 -0.18
N ARG A 329 7.91 10.54 1.07
CA ARG A 329 8.03 11.96 1.37
C ARG A 329 9.50 12.29 1.54
N PHE A 330 9.88 13.48 1.11
CA PHE A 330 11.20 14.02 1.41
C PHE A 330 11.11 15.24 2.33
N THR A 331 12.13 15.41 3.15
CA THR A 331 12.38 16.61 3.97
C THR A 331 13.85 17.01 3.91
N GLY A 332 14.21 18.18 4.45
CA GLY A 332 15.61 18.61 4.58
C GLY A 332 16.22 19.26 3.34
N GLY A 333 15.42 19.49 2.29
CA GLY A 333 15.86 20.15 1.05
C GLY A 333 16.27 19.21 -0.06
N LEU A 334 15.93 19.57 -1.29
CA LEU A 334 16.22 18.76 -2.50
C LEU A 334 17.70 18.60 -2.85
N THR A 335 18.62 19.32 -2.20
CA THR A 335 20.07 19.13 -2.40
C THR A 335 20.65 17.97 -1.60
N ALA A 336 20.02 17.62 -0.47
CA ALA A 336 20.37 16.49 0.40
C ALA A 336 19.12 15.96 1.13
N PRO A 337 18.14 15.41 0.38
CA PRO A 337 16.85 15.05 0.93
C PRO A 337 16.94 13.85 1.88
N THR A 338 16.19 13.92 2.98
CA THR A 338 15.89 12.75 3.82
C THR A 338 14.60 12.12 3.34
N MET A 339 14.67 10.89 2.85
CA MET A 339 13.52 10.15 2.33
C MET A 339 12.88 9.28 3.42
N VAL A 340 11.56 9.33 3.52
CA VAL A 340 10.75 8.40 4.33
C VAL A 340 9.72 7.76 3.42
N ASP A 341 9.88 6.46 3.20
CA ASP A 341 9.07 5.69 2.27
C ASP A 341 7.66 5.47 2.83
N TYR A 342 6.66 5.62 1.98
CA TYR A 342 5.31 5.15 2.22
C TYR A 342 5.18 3.68 1.85
N VAL A 343 5.66 3.32 0.67
CA VAL A 343 5.61 1.98 0.07
C VAL A 343 6.74 1.82 -0.94
N SER A 344 7.13 0.57 -1.20
CA SER A 344 8.06 0.23 -2.26
C SER A 344 7.64 -1.04 -2.99
N VAL A 345 8.19 -1.25 -4.19
CA VAL A 345 8.01 -2.46 -4.99
C VAL A 345 9.33 -2.85 -5.62
N ALA A 346 9.66 -4.15 -5.58
CA ALA A 346 10.77 -4.72 -6.32
C ALA A 346 10.40 -4.80 -7.80
N ILE A 347 11.16 -4.13 -8.66
CA ILE A 347 10.95 -4.09 -10.11
C ILE A 347 12.23 -3.65 -10.82
N THR A 348 12.56 -4.31 -11.93
CA THR A 348 13.66 -3.90 -12.80
C THR A 348 13.12 -3.12 -13.98
N LEU A 349 13.59 -1.89 -14.14
CA LEU A 349 13.29 -1.03 -15.28
C LEU A 349 14.47 -1.07 -16.26
N ASP A 350 14.19 -1.24 -17.55
CA ASP A 350 15.19 -1.17 -18.62
C ASP A 350 15.42 0.27 -19.13
N GLY A 351 14.65 1.24 -18.62
CA GLY A 351 14.71 2.65 -18.98
C GLY A 351 14.00 3.01 -20.29
N THR A 352 13.29 2.07 -20.93
CA THR A 352 12.63 2.32 -22.23
C THR A 352 11.21 2.85 -22.12
N LEU A 353 10.53 2.53 -21.02
CA LEU A 353 9.15 2.94 -20.79
C LEU A 353 9.09 4.29 -20.07
N PRO A 354 8.12 5.16 -20.40
CA PRO A 354 7.89 6.39 -19.67
C PRO A 354 7.44 6.06 -18.24
N ALA A 355 7.86 6.91 -17.30
CA ALA A 355 7.45 6.88 -15.92
C ALA A 355 6.59 8.09 -15.60
N SER A 356 5.61 7.91 -14.73
CA SER A 356 4.75 8.98 -14.27
C SER A 356 4.53 8.90 -12.77
N LEU A 357 4.57 10.04 -12.10
CA LEU A 357 4.11 10.22 -10.73
C LEU A 357 2.89 11.12 -10.74
N GLN A 358 1.80 10.63 -10.15
CA GLN A 358 0.57 11.39 -10.01
C GLN A 358 0.15 11.45 -8.54
N CYS A 359 -0.56 12.51 -8.17
CA CYS A 359 -1.19 12.62 -6.88
C CYS A 359 -2.52 13.38 -6.93
N ASP A 360 -3.33 13.16 -5.90
CA ASP A 360 -4.42 14.03 -5.50
C ASP A 360 -4.15 14.57 -4.08
N ALA A 361 -5.21 15.05 -3.40
CA ALA A 361 -5.12 15.57 -2.05
C ALA A 361 -4.54 14.58 -1.02
N GLN A 362 -4.86 13.29 -1.10
CA GLN A 362 -4.49 12.29 -0.09
C GLN A 362 -3.83 11.03 -0.65
N HIS A 363 -3.65 10.93 -1.96
CA HIS A 363 -3.15 9.74 -2.62
C HIS A 363 -2.06 10.07 -3.62
N ALA A 364 -1.14 9.13 -3.81
CA ALA A 364 -0.17 9.18 -4.90
C ALA A 364 -0.03 7.80 -5.56
N TRP A 365 0.29 7.78 -6.84
CA TRP A 365 0.56 6.57 -7.58
C TRP A 365 1.63 6.77 -8.64
N VAL A 366 2.28 5.67 -9.01
CA VAL A 366 3.32 5.61 -10.04
C VAL A 366 2.85 4.72 -11.17
N GLU A 367 3.03 5.21 -12.40
CA GLU A 367 2.79 4.45 -13.61
C GLU A 367 4.09 4.25 -14.40
N ILE A 368 4.25 3.06 -14.97
CA ILE A 368 5.32 2.73 -15.92
C ILE A 368 4.67 2.22 -17.19
N GLY A 369 4.93 2.85 -18.33
CA GLY A 369 4.29 2.49 -19.60
C GLY A 369 2.75 2.53 -19.55
N GLY A 370 2.19 3.42 -18.72
CA GLY A 370 0.73 3.55 -18.50
C GLY A 370 0.11 2.53 -17.55
N ALA A 371 0.89 1.62 -16.95
CA ALA A 371 0.41 0.68 -15.95
C ALA A 371 0.79 1.14 -14.53
N VAL A 372 -0.17 1.20 -13.61
CA VAL A 372 0.10 1.53 -12.21
C VAL A 372 0.92 0.41 -11.57
N VAL A 373 2.11 0.76 -11.06
CA VAL A 373 3.04 -0.19 -10.44
C VAL A 373 3.13 -0.03 -8.92
N LEU A 374 2.73 1.12 -8.39
CA LEU A 374 2.82 1.46 -6.96
C LEU A 374 1.79 2.53 -6.60
N MET A 375 1.19 2.45 -5.40
CA MET A 375 0.19 3.41 -4.91
C MET A 375 0.32 3.57 -3.39
N ALA A 376 0.05 4.77 -2.88
CA ALA A 376 0.16 5.09 -1.46
C ALA A 376 -0.94 6.07 -1.00
N ASP A 377 -1.43 5.84 0.21
CA ASP A 377 -2.15 6.85 0.99
C ASP A 377 -1.11 7.75 1.67
N LEU A 378 -1.26 9.07 1.52
CA LEU A 378 -0.30 10.05 2.00
C LEU A 378 -0.45 10.38 3.48
N ASN A 379 -1.58 9.97 4.09
CA ASN A 379 -1.90 10.13 5.50
C ASN A 379 -1.63 11.56 6.02
N GLU A 380 -2.01 12.56 5.22
CA GLU A 380 -1.84 13.99 5.51
C GLU A 380 -0.39 14.42 5.82
N LYS A 381 0.63 13.64 5.43
CA LYS A 381 2.04 13.93 5.76
C LYS A 381 2.75 14.87 4.79
N VAL A 382 2.11 15.24 3.68
CA VAL A 382 2.57 16.27 2.74
C VAL A 382 1.46 17.30 2.58
N ALA A 383 1.81 18.58 2.43
CA ALA A 383 0.84 19.66 2.34
C ALA A 383 0.13 19.66 0.98
N VAL A 384 -1.20 19.88 0.98
CA VAL A 384 -2.03 19.82 -0.26
C VAL A 384 -1.79 21.03 -1.14
N ALA A 385 -1.46 22.17 -0.53
CA ALA A 385 -1.26 23.44 -1.21
C ALA A 385 0.12 23.59 -1.87
N ASP A 386 1.05 22.64 -1.67
CA ASP A 386 2.37 22.68 -2.29
C ASP A 386 2.24 22.46 -3.80
N SER A 387 2.62 23.48 -4.58
CA SER A 387 2.28 23.59 -5.99
C SER A 387 3.44 23.32 -6.95
N TRP A 388 4.63 23.00 -6.46
CA TRP A 388 5.79 22.78 -7.32
C TRP A 388 5.94 21.29 -7.67
N ALA A 389 6.41 21.02 -8.88
CA ALA A 389 6.60 19.68 -9.40
C ALA A 389 7.80 19.64 -10.36
N GLY A 390 8.33 18.44 -10.62
CA GLY A 390 9.43 18.26 -11.57
C GLY A 390 10.18 16.96 -11.34
N ALA A 391 11.51 17.02 -11.44
CA ALA A 391 12.34 15.82 -11.31
C ALA A 391 13.64 16.08 -10.55
N ARG A 392 14.24 15.00 -10.06
CA ARG A 392 15.52 14.96 -9.36
C ARG A 392 16.48 14.04 -10.11
N VAL A 393 17.74 14.47 -10.17
CA VAL A 393 18.91 13.64 -10.49
C VAL A 393 19.88 13.74 -9.33
N GLU A 394 20.62 12.68 -9.08
CA GLU A 394 21.60 12.66 -8.01
C GLU A 394 22.94 12.13 -8.46
N ARG A 395 23.93 12.31 -7.59
CA ARG A 395 25.21 11.61 -7.64
C ARG A 395 25.48 11.04 -6.26
N ALA A 396 25.81 9.76 -6.21
CA ALA A 396 26.16 9.07 -4.98
C ALA A 396 27.33 8.14 -5.24
N SER A 397 28.29 8.10 -4.32
CA SER A 397 29.50 7.27 -4.44
C SER A 397 30.23 7.45 -5.78
N GLY A 398 30.24 8.67 -6.31
CA GLY A 398 30.90 8.97 -7.59
C GLY A 398 30.17 8.46 -8.84
N VAL A 399 28.93 8.01 -8.74
CA VAL A 399 28.09 7.56 -9.85
C VAL A 399 26.88 8.46 -9.97
N ASN A 400 26.58 8.92 -11.19
CA ASN A 400 25.37 9.69 -11.45
C ASN A 400 24.16 8.76 -11.53
N SER A 401 23.00 9.24 -11.09
CA SER A 401 21.72 8.64 -11.40
C SER A 401 21.46 8.67 -12.92
N PRO A 402 20.45 7.96 -13.42
CA PRO A 402 19.94 8.21 -14.76
C PRO A 402 19.58 9.67 -14.97
N SER A 403 19.73 10.11 -16.22
CA SER A 403 19.24 11.40 -16.72
C SER A 403 17.78 11.31 -17.13
N TRP A 404 17.19 12.45 -17.46
CA TRP A 404 15.85 12.55 -18.05
C TRP A 404 15.96 13.04 -19.50
N ASP A 405 15.44 12.26 -20.44
CA ASP A 405 15.37 12.62 -21.86
C ASP A 405 14.20 13.57 -22.12
N GLN A 406 13.13 13.45 -21.33
CA GLN A 406 11.97 14.33 -21.42
C GLN A 406 11.34 14.48 -20.05
N LEU A 407 10.76 15.66 -19.79
CA LEU A 407 9.87 15.90 -18.66
C LEU A 407 8.61 16.66 -19.10
N ALA A 408 7.47 16.31 -18.53
CA ALA A 408 6.23 17.05 -18.68
C ALA A 408 5.49 17.12 -17.33
N ILE A 409 5.01 18.31 -16.98
CA ILE A 409 4.30 18.60 -15.73
C ILE A 409 2.88 19.01 -16.06
N TYR A 410 1.95 18.47 -15.31
CA TYR A 410 0.52 18.67 -15.48
C TYR A 410 -0.14 19.02 -14.14
N ARG A 411 -1.32 19.62 -14.27
CA ARG A 411 -2.29 19.83 -13.19
C ARG A 411 -3.67 19.40 -13.67
N ALA A 412 -4.63 19.26 -12.76
CA ALA A 412 -6.03 19.08 -13.16
C ALA A 412 -6.49 20.24 -14.08
N ALA A 413 -7.19 19.90 -15.17
CA ALA A 413 -7.61 20.85 -16.21
C ALA A 413 -8.59 21.93 -15.73
#